data_AF-A0A2V9XAY8-F1
#
_entry.id   AF-A0A2V9XAY8-F1
#
_cell.length_a   1.000
_cell.length_b   1.000
_cell.length_c   1.000
_cell.angle_alpha   90.00
_cell.angle_beta   90.00
_cell.angle_gamma   90.00
#
_symmetry.space_group_name_H-M   'P 1'
#
loop_
_entity.id
_entity.type
_entity.pdbx_description
1 polymer ?
#
loop_
_entity_poly.entity_id
_entity_poly.type
_entity_poly.pdbx_seq_one_letter_code
_entity_poly.pdbx_strand_id
1 'polypeptide(L)'
;MIWQMSLLDHLRMNKEPNPSNKKPGTTLPGTVEKIIKPTDPSLPEKAQIDVEGADDLYREIRIENTLTDENGNKVGLNEGAQVDVTIEADRADTTKKK
;
A
#
# COMPACT_ATOMS: atom_id res chain seq x y z
N MET A 1 -33.98 -36.21 0.89
CA MET A 1 -32.76 -36.01 1.71
C MET A 1 -32.60 -34.50 1.87
N ILE A 2 -33.50 -33.84 2.58
CA ILE A 2 -33.30 -33.38 3.97
C ILE A 2 -31.85 -32.96 4.27
N TRP A 3 -31.60 -31.66 4.07
CA TRP A 3 -30.84 -30.73 4.92
C TRP A 3 -29.70 -31.28 5.80
N GLN A 4 -28.48 -30.80 5.55
CA GLN A 4 -27.55 -30.31 6.57
C GLN A 4 -26.54 -29.36 5.89
N MET A 5 -26.93 -28.09 5.73
CA MET A 5 -25.94 -27.04 5.53
C MET A 5 -25.44 -26.69 6.94
N SER A 6 -24.15 -26.92 7.15
CA SER A 6 -23.47 -26.76 8.44
C SER A 6 -23.62 -25.32 8.96
N LEU A 7 -23.83 -25.20 10.27
CA LEU A 7 -23.97 -23.96 11.02
C LEU A 7 -22.73 -23.02 10.94
N LEU A 8 -21.68 -23.41 10.20
CA LEU A 8 -20.45 -22.65 10.00
C LEU A 8 -20.52 -21.66 8.82
N ASP A 9 -21.47 -21.81 7.89
CA ASP A 9 -21.62 -20.88 6.76
C ASP A 9 -22.22 -19.53 7.19
N HIS A 10 -22.84 -19.44 8.38
CA HIS A 10 -23.34 -18.17 8.93
C HIS A 10 -22.26 -17.27 9.52
N LEU A 11 -21.01 -17.73 9.67
CA LEU A 11 -19.90 -16.90 10.17
C LEU A 11 -19.01 -16.33 9.07
N ARG A 12 -19.31 -16.56 7.79
CA ARG A 12 -18.85 -15.64 6.74
C ARG A 12 -19.74 -14.40 6.80
N MET A 13 -19.46 -13.52 7.78
CA MET A 13 -19.86 -12.13 7.65
C MET A 13 -19.25 -11.62 6.34
N ASN A 14 -20.12 -11.43 5.36
CA ASN A 14 -19.87 -10.53 4.24
C ASN A 14 -19.53 -9.17 4.85
N LYS A 15 -18.24 -8.88 4.97
CA LYS A 15 -17.75 -7.53 5.21
C LYS A 15 -17.91 -6.80 3.88
N GLU A 16 -19.15 -6.52 3.51
CA GLU A 16 -19.40 -5.49 2.50
C GLU A 16 -18.71 -4.22 2.99
N PRO A 17 -17.99 -3.50 2.11
CA PRO A 17 -17.24 -2.31 2.50
C PRO A 17 -18.23 -1.22 2.89
N ASN A 18 -18.58 -1.20 4.17
CA ASN A 18 -19.34 -0.13 4.77
C ASN A 18 -18.53 1.16 4.55
N PRO A 19 -19.06 2.23 3.93
CA PRO A 19 -18.32 3.47 3.67
C PRO A 19 -17.79 4.13 4.96
N SER A 20 -18.27 3.71 6.13
CA SER A 20 -17.78 4.05 7.46
C SER A 20 -16.47 3.34 7.86
N ASN A 21 -15.88 2.48 7.01
CA ASN A 21 -14.67 1.71 7.31
C ASN A 21 -13.40 2.23 6.61
N LYS A 22 -13.42 3.41 5.96
CA LYS A 22 -12.21 4.00 5.38
C LYS A 22 -11.22 4.40 6.47
N LYS A 23 -10.00 3.88 6.42
CA LYS A 23 -8.92 4.26 7.35
C LYS A 23 -8.62 5.75 7.21
N PRO A 24 -8.34 6.47 8.33
CA PRO A 24 -7.71 7.79 8.24
C PRO A 24 -6.45 7.68 7.39
N GLY A 25 -6.28 8.62 6.47
CA GLY A 25 -5.11 8.62 5.61
C GLY A 25 -4.94 9.92 4.83
N THR A 26 -3.77 10.07 4.24
CA THR A 26 -3.42 11.16 3.32
C THR A 26 -2.72 10.56 2.10
N THR A 27 -2.89 11.22 0.96
CA THR A 27 -2.23 10.84 -0.29
C THR A 27 -1.42 12.05 -0.75
N LEU A 28 -0.14 11.81 -1.01
CA LEU A 28 0.80 12.81 -1.48
C LEU A 28 1.35 12.38 -2.85
N PRO A 29 1.55 13.32 -3.78
CA PRO A 29 2.22 13.00 -5.03
C PRO A 29 3.70 12.69 -4.76
N GLY A 30 4.28 11.87 -5.62
CA GLY A 30 5.71 11.57 -5.58
C GLY A 30 6.26 11.16 -6.93
N THR A 31 7.59 11.17 -7.02
CA THR A 31 8.32 10.76 -8.22
C THR A 31 9.32 9.66 -7.86
N VAL A 32 9.37 8.61 -8.67
CA VAL A 32 10.39 7.56 -8.55
C VAL A 32 11.72 8.14 -9.00
N GLU A 33 12.52 8.62 -8.07
CA GLU A 33 13.80 9.28 -8.38
C GLU A 33 14.85 8.27 -8.86
N LYS A 34 14.86 7.06 -8.30
CA LYS A 34 15.88 6.07 -8.61
C LYS A 34 15.45 4.63 -8.36
N ILE A 35 15.84 3.74 -9.26
CA ILE A 35 15.84 2.28 -9.01
C ILE A 35 17.21 1.85 -8.50
N ILE A 36 17.25 1.41 -7.24
CA ILE A 36 18.47 0.99 -6.56
C ILE A 36 18.61 -0.52 -6.70
N LYS A 37 19.54 -0.95 -7.55
CA LYS A 37 19.93 -2.35 -7.66
C LYS A 37 20.75 -2.78 -6.45
N PRO A 38 20.49 -3.97 -5.89
CA PRO A 38 21.27 -4.45 -4.77
C PRO A 38 22.65 -4.93 -5.24
N THR A 39 23.65 -4.84 -4.37
CA THR A 39 24.98 -5.40 -4.62
C THR A 39 24.94 -6.93 -4.62
N ASP A 40 24.09 -7.51 -3.76
CA ASP A 40 23.83 -8.94 -3.72
C ASP A 40 22.66 -9.27 -4.67
N PRO A 41 22.89 -10.08 -5.73
CA PRO A 41 21.85 -10.44 -6.69
C PRO A 41 20.72 -11.29 -6.11
N SER A 42 20.86 -11.82 -4.89
CA SER A 42 19.78 -12.55 -4.20
C SER A 42 18.76 -11.62 -3.53
N LEU A 43 19.08 -10.33 -3.38
CA LEU A 43 18.17 -9.33 -2.82
C LEU A 43 17.33 -8.68 -3.93
N PRO A 44 16.13 -8.17 -3.61
CA PRO A 44 15.34 -7.41 -4.58
C PRO A 44 15.87 -5.98 -4.72
N GLU A 45 15.63 -5.38 -5.88
CA GLU A 45 15.85 -3.95 -6.08
C GLU A 45 14.83 -3.11 -5.33
N LYS A 46 15.19 -1.84 -5.06
CA LYS A 46 14.33 -0.90 -4.35
C LYS A 46 14.01 0.30 -5.21
N ALA A 47 12.78 0.79 -5.12
CA ALA A 47 12.40 2.09 -5.65
C ALA A 47 12.62 3.14 -4.55
N GLN A 48 13.38 4.19 -4.86
CA GLN A 48 13.44 5.42 -4.09
C GLN A 48 12.42 6.39 -4.67
N ILE A 49 11.51 6.87 -3.83
CA ILE A 49 10.44 7.80 -4.20
C ILE A 49 10.65 9.09 -3.40
N ASP A 50 10.75 10.21 -4.11
CA ASP A 50 10.69 11.54 -3.52
C ASP A 50 9.22 11.95 -3.37
N VAL A 51 8.80 12.29 -2.16
CA VAL A 51 7.41 12.63 -1.82
C VAL A 51 7.24 14.15 -1.74
N GLU A 52 6.41 14.69 -2.61
CA GLU A 52 6.14 16.12 -2.68
C GLU A 52 5.38 16.60 -1.44
N GLY A 53 5.74 17.78 -0.93
CA GLY A 53 5.08 18.39 0.24
C GLY A 53 5.46 17.78 1.59
N ALA A 54 6.34 16.76 1.63
CA ALA A 54 7.01 16.33 2.85
C ALA A 54 8.10 17.35 3.26
N ASP A 55 8.45 17.42 4.55
CA ASP A 55 9.50 18.33 5.04
C ASP A 55 10.84 18.11 4.32
N ASP A 56 11.52 19.21 4.02
CA ASP A 56 12.65 19.29 3.08
C ASP A 56 13.78 18.28 3.28
N LEU A 57 13.99 17.80 4.50
CA LEU A 57 15.11 16.92 4.87
C LEU A 57 14.74 15.41 4.87
N TYR A 58 13.47 15.05 4.72
CA TYR A 58 12.98 13.66 4.92
C TYR A 58 11.87 13.24 3.94
N ARG A 59 11.97 13.67 2.68
CA ARG A 59 10.95 13.40 1.66
C ARG A 59 11.05 12.01 1.03
N GLU A 60 12.15 11.28 1.25
CA GLU A 60 12.44 10.05 0.54
C GLU A 60 11.89 8.80 1.26
N ILE A 61 11.17 7.96 0.52
CA ILE A 61 10.83 6.60 0.94
C ILE A 61 11.50 5.57 0.04
N ARG A 62 11.94 4.44 0.63
CA ARG A 62 12.49 3.31 -0.11
C ARG A 62 11.67 2.06 0.13
N ILE A 63 11.10 1.51 -0.94
CA ILE A 63 10.31 0.29 -0.91
C ILE A 63 10.91 -0.76 -1.85
N GLU A 64 10.60 -2.03 -1.64
CA GLU A 64 10.89 -3.06 -2.63
C GLU A 64 10.15 -2.74 -3.94
N ASN A 65 10.85 -2.80 -5.08
CA ASN A 65 10.24 -2.50 -6.38
C ASN A 65 9.46 -3.71 -6.92
N THR A 66 8.47 -4.16 -6.16
CA THR A 66 7.63 -5.30 -6.54
C THR A 66 6.18 -4.99 -6.19
N LEU A 67 5.43 -4.63 -7.21
CA LEU A 67 4.01 -4.38 -7.18
C LEU A 67 3.28 -5.57 -7.80
N THR A 68 1.98 -5.65 -7.56
CA THR A 68 1.10 -6.68 -8.13
C THR A 68 0.05 -5.99 -8.99
N ASP A 69 -0.06 -6.40 -10.26
CA ASP A 69 -1.10 -5.91 -11.17
C ASP A 69 -2.46 -6.58 -10.93
N GLU A 70 -3.51 -6.17 -11.66
CA GLU A 70 -4.86 -6.73 -11.53
C GLU A 70 -4.96 -8.22 -11.88
N ASN A 71 -3.98 -8.76 -12.61
CA ASN A 71 -3.89 -10.16 -13.00
C ASN A 71 -3.07 -10.99 -12.01
N GLY A 72 -2.48 -10.36 -10.99
CA GLY A 72 -1.60 -11.00 -10.02
C GLY A 72 -0.14 -11.10 -10.46
N ASN A 73 0.26 -10.48 -11.58
CA ASN A 73 1.64 -10.49 -12.02
C ASN A 73 2.48 -9.51 -11.20
N LYS A 74 3.74 -9.86 -10.99
CA LYS A 74 4.73 -8.97 -10.38
C LYS A 74 5.23 -7.96 -11.42
N VAL A 75 5.15 -6.68 -11.08
CA VAL A 75 5.61 -5.56 -11.91
C VAL A 75 6.47 -4.60 -11.08
N GLY A 76 7.33 -3.83 -11.73
CA GLY A 76 8.18 -2.82 -11.10
C GLY A 76 7.83 -1.42 -11.57
N LEU A 77 8.11 -0.43 -10.73
CA LEU A 77 8.13 0.98 -11.08
C LEU A 77 9.34 1.29 -11.97
N ASN A 78 9.18 2.29 -12.83
CA ASN A 78 10.26 2.86 -13.64
C ASN A 78 10.78 4.14 -13.01
N GLU A 79 12.06 4.44 -13.22
CA GLU A 79 12.65 5.73 -12.86
C GLU A 79 11.91 6.88 -13.61
N GLY A 80 11.65 7.97 -12.91
CA GLY A 80 10.89 9.14 -13.39
C GLY A 80 9.37 8.96 -13.39
N ALA A 81 8.83 7.80 -13.01
CA ALA A 81 7.39 7.61 -12.94
C ALA A 81 6.76 8.47 -11.83
N GLN A 82 5.61 9.07 -12.13
CA GLN A 82 4.78 9.71 -11.11
C GLN A 82 3.94 8.67 -10.38
N VAL A 83 3.83 8.82 -9.07
CA VAL A 83 3.11 7.91 -8.18
C VAL A 83 2.31 8.68 -7.13
N ASP A 84 1.25 8.05 -6.64
CA ASP A 84 0.51 8.51 -5.46
C ASP A 84 0.96 7.71 -4.23
N VAL A 85 1.53 8.39 -3.24
CA VAL A 85 1.92 7.79 -1.96
C VAL A 85 0.79 7.94 -0.97
N THR A 86 0.13 6.83 -0.65
CA THR A 86 -0.98 6.80 0.30
C THR A 86 -0.53 6.24 1.65
N ILE A 87 -0.69 7.03 2.72
CA ILE A 87 -0.46 6.61 4.09
C ILE A 87 -1.81 6.44 4.77
N GLU A 88 -2.06 5.24 5.28
CA GLU A 88 -3.27 4.91 6.05
C GLU A 88 -2.89 4.29 7.40
N ALA A 89 -3.66 4.61 8.44
CA ALA A 89 -3.48 4.05 9.77
C ALA A 89 -4.82 3.56 10.35
N ASP A 90 -4.78 2.59 11.25
CA ASP A 90 -5.99 2.20 11.97
C ASP A 90 -6.43 3.31 12.91
N ARG A 91 -7.76 3.48 13.07
CA ARG A 91 -8.31 4.58 13.86
C ARG A 91 -7.83 4.55 15.32
N ALA A 92 -7.60 3.35 15.86
CA ALA A 92 -7.07 3.16 17.20
C ALA A 92 -5.65 3.74 17.36
N ASP A 93 -4.89 3.82 16.26
CA ASP A 93 -3.51 4.35 16.22
C ASP A 93 -3.46 5.84 15.82
N THR A 94 -4.61 6.53 15.82
CA THR A 94 -4.71 7.95 15.48
C THR A 94 -5.29 8.77 16.62
N THR A 95 -4.81 10.01 16.78
CA THR A 95 -5.34 10.98 17.74
C THR A 95 -5.95 12.17 17.00
N LYS A 96 -7.01 12.78 17.56
CA LYS A 96 -7.59 14.01 17.01
C LYS A 96 -6.57 15.16 17.06
N LYS A 97 -6.33 15.80 15.92
CA LYS A 97 -5.58 17.08 15.86
C LYS A 97 -6.52 18.25 16.16
N LYS A 98 -5.99 19.29 16.81
CA LYS A 98 -6.71 20.53 17.13
C LYS A 98 -6.62 21.53 15.98
#